data_AF-A0A3D4PPJ4-F1
#
_entry.id   AF-A0A3D4PPJ4-F1
#
_cell.length_a   1.000
_cell.length_b   1.000
_cell.length_c   1.000
_cell.angle_alpha   90.00
_cell.angle_beta   90.00
_cell.angle_gamma   90.00
#
_symmetry.space_group_name_H-M   'P 1'
#
loop_
_entity.id
_entity.type
_entity.pdbx_description
1 polymer ?
#
loop_
_entity_poly.entity_id
_entity_poly.type
_entity_poly.pdbx_seq_one_letter_code
_entity_poly.pdbx_strand_id
1 'polypeptide(L)' 'IDGAARPMAADGRPVAGWIADGVYVLLSHSGITLAPLLAELVARDLSERDLSALHGGRLGPYRPVSLIG' A
#
# COMPACT_ATOMS: atom_id res chain seq x y z
N ILE A 1 -16.90 -6.45 23.64
CA ILE A 1 -16.49 -6.47 22.22
C ILE A 1 -14.98 -6.39 22.20
N ASP A 2 -14.31 -7.47 21.78
CA ASP A 2 -12.88 -7.36 21.50
C ASP A 2 -12.71 -6.35 20.37
N GLY A 3 -11.86 -5.34 20.56
CA GLY A 3 -11.71 -4.25 19.62
C GLY A 3 -11.28 -4.76 18.24
N ALA A 4 -11.91 -4.25 17.18
CA ALA A 4 -11.50 -4.58 15.82
C ALA A 4 -10.00 -4.23 15.64
N ALA A 5 -9.18 -5.23 15.30
CA ALA A 5 -7.75 -5.03 15.10
C ALA A 5 -7.52 -3.99 13.99
N ARG A 6 -6.70 -2.97 14.28
CA ARG A 6 -6.28 -1.98 13.27
C ARG A 6 -5.04 -2.51 12.57
N PRO A 7 -5.11 -2.83 11.28
CA PRO A 7 -3.96 -3.38 10.59
C PRO A 7 -2.95 -2.24 10.38
N MET A 8 -1.72 -2.43 10.87
CA MET A 8 -0.68 -1.40 10.90
C MET A 8 0.68 -2.05 10.62
N ALA A 9 1.47 -1.44 9.75
CA ALA A 9 2.85 -1.86 9.49
C ALA A 9 3.77 -1.50 10.67
N ALA A 10 4.95 -2.11 10.72
CA ALA A 10 5.93 -1.88 11.78
C ALA A 10 6.37 -0.41 11.91
N ASP A 11 6.37 0.34 10.80
CA ASP A 11 6.72 1.77 10.76
C ASP A 11 5.51 2.70 10.94
N GLY A 12 4.31 2.15 11.16
CA GLY A 12 3.07 2.90 11.30
C GLY A 12 2.53 3.51 10.00
N ARG A 13 3.19 3.32 8.86
CA ARG A 13 2.77 3.87 7.56
C ARG A 13 1.91 2.87 6.79
N PRO A 14 1.08 3.34 5.84
CA PRO A 14 0.47 2.44 4.87
C PRO A 14 1.53 1.72 4.03
N VAL A 15 1.17 0.53 3.55
CA VAL A 15 1.97 -0.21 2.57
C VAL A 15 1.11 -0.47 1.34
N ALA A 16 1.61 -0.13 0.16
CA ALA A 16 0.91 -0.28 -1.12
C ALA A 16 1.89 -0.70 -2.23
N GLY A 17 1.72 -1.90 -2.76
CA GLY A 17 2.53 -2.37 -3.89
C GLY A 17 2.53 -3.88 -4.08
N TRP A 18 3.22 -4.30 -5.13
CA TRP A 18 3.48 -5.70 -5.44
C TRP A 18 4.49 -6.31 -4.46
N ILE A 19 4.20 -7.53 -3.98
CA ILE A 19 5.11 -8.30 -3.10
C ILE A 19 5.55 -9.63 -3.70
N ALA A 20 4.84 -10.09 -4.74
CA ALA A 20 5.16 -11.24 -5.57
C ALA A 20 4.44 -11.10 -6.92
N ASP A 21 4.76 -11.97 -7.88
CA ASP A 21 4.04 -11.99 -9.16
C ASP A 21 2.55 -12.27 -8.93
N GLY A 22 1.69 -11.42 -9.50
CA GLY A 22 0.24 -11.48 -9.32
C GLY A 22 -0.28 -11.13 -7.92
N VAL A 23 0.57 -10.73 -6.97
CA VAL A 23 0.16 -10.41 -5.59
C VAL A 23 0.46 -8.95 -5.25
N TYR A 24 -0.62 -8.18 -5.04
CA TYR A 24 -0.60 -6.79 -4.61
C TYR A 24 -1.15 -6.65 -3.20
N VAL A 25 -0.49 -5.84 -2.36
CA VAL A 25 -0.93 -5.56 -0.99
C VAL A 25 -1.29 -4.09 -0.84
N LEU A 26 -2.41 -3.82 -0.16
CA LEU A 26 -2.74 -2.55 0.45
C LEU A 26 -3.01 -2.77 1.95
N LEU A 27 -2.16 -2.20 2.80
CA LEU A 27 -2.26 -2.21 4.26
C LEU A 27 -2.46 -0.77 4.74
N SER A 28 -3.52 -0.49 5.49
CA SER A 28 -3.80 0.86 6.02
C SER A 28 -4.62 0.83 7.31
N HIS A 29 -4.12 1.48 8.35
CA HIS A 29 -4.84 1.67 9.63
C HIS A 29 -5.99 2.69 9.52
N SER A 30 -5.99 3.51 8.46
CA SER A 30 -6.97 4.57 8.17
C SER A 30 -7.80 4.24 6.92
N GLY A 31 -8.00 2.94 6.64
CA GLY A 31 -8.62 2.45 5.41
C GLY A 31 -10.00 3.03 5.12
N ILE A 32 -10.83 3.29 6.13
CA ILE A 32 -12.17 3.87 5.92
C ILE A 32 -12.10 5.30 5.39
N THR A 33 -11.32 6.16 6.04
CA THR A 33 -11.22 7.59 5.69
C THR A 33 -10.56 7.79 4.32
N LEU A 34 -9.54 6.99 4.02
CA LEU A 34 -8.75 7.15 2.80
C LEU A 34 -9.14 6.18 1.69
N ALA A 35 -10.15 5.32 1.88
CA ALA A 35 -10.55 4.30 0.91
C ALA A 35 -10.71 4.84 -0.52
N PRO A 36 -11.43 5.96 -0.77
CA PRO A 36 -11.60 6.46 -2.13
C PRO A 36 -10.28 6.87 -2.79
N LEU A 37 -9.42 7.57 -2.04
CA LEU A 37 -8.12 8.01 -2.54
C LEU A 37 -7.17 6.82 -2.78
N LEU A 38 -7.12 5.89 -1.84
CA LEU A 38 -6.27 4.70 -1.94
C LEU A 38 -6.72 3.81 -3.10
N ALA A 39 -8.03 3.65 -3.32
CA ALA A 39 -8.56 2.88 -4.45
C ALA A 39 -8.13 3.48 -5.80
N GLU A 40 -8.19 4.81 -5.95
CA GLU A 40 -7.72 5.48 -7.17
C GLU A 40 -6.22 5.26 -7.41
N LEU A 41 -5.40 5.44 -6.36
CA LEU A 41 -3.95 5.27 -6.46
C LEU A 41 -3.57 3.82 -6.80
N VAL A 42 -4.21 2.85 -6.14
CA VAL A 42 -3.99 1.41 -6.41
C VAL A 42 -4.45 1.03 -7.81
N ALA A 43 -5.60 1.53 -8.28
CA ALA A 43 -6.10 1.22 -9.62
C ALA A 43 -5.13 1.69 -10.71
N ARG A 44 -4.54 2.89 -10.56
CA ARG A 44 -3.51 3.40 -11.47
C ARG A 44 -2.25 2.52 -11.44
N ASP A 45 -1.78 2.20 -10.24
CA ASP A 45 -0.58 1.38 -10.00
C ASP A 45 -0.70 -0.05 -10.58
N LEU A 46 -1.89 -0.65 -10.47
CA LEU A 46 -2.22 -1.94 -11.06
C LEU A 46 -2.28 -1.90 -12.59
N SER A 47 -2.86 -0.83 -13.15
CA SER A 47 -3.09 -0.70 -14.61
C SER A 47 -1.80 -0.41 -15.37
N GLU A 48 -0.92 0.39 -14.79
CA GLU A 48 0.31 0.84 -15.45
C GLU A 48 1.47 -0.17 -15.30
N ARG A 49 1.30 -1.23 -14.48
CA ARG A 49 2.39 -2.09 -13.98
C ARG A 49 3.62 -1.22 -13.69
N ASP A 50 3.41 -0.18 -12.90
CA ASP A 50 4.26 0.99 -12.90
C ASP A 50 5.72 0.65 -12.51
N LEU A 51 6.55 0.39 -13.53
CA LEU A 51 7.99 0.20 -13.36
C LEU A 51 8.69 1.53 -13.04
N SER A 52 7.96 2.66 -13.05
CA SER A 52 8.43 3.93 -12.51
C SER A 52 8.37 3.99 -10.98
N ALA A 53 8.12 2.85 -10.29
CA ALA A 53 8.32 2.67 -8.85
C ALA A 53 9.68 3.15 -8.30
N LEU A 54 10.64 3.48 -9.18
CA LEU A 54 11.92 4.12 -8.84
C LEU A 54 11.90 5.67 -8.81
N HIS A 55 10.82 6.34 -9.24
CA HIS A 55 10.74 7.80 -9.39
C HIS A 55 9.50 8.43 -8.71
N GLY A 56 9.42 8.39 -7.39
CA GLY A 56 8.83 9.48 -6.59
C GLY A 56 7.32 9.76 -6.69
N GLY A 57 6.50 8.85 -7.25
CA GLY A 57 5.03 8.99 -7.24
C GLY A 57 4.43 9.01 -5.81
N ARG A 58 3.13 9.32 -5.69
CA ARG A 58 2.42 9.41 -4.39
C ARG A 58 2.54 8.16 -3.51
N LEU A 59 2.74 6.99 -4.11
CA LEU A 59 2.96 5.73 -3.39
C LEU A 59 4.42 5.42 -3.07
N GLY A 60 5.39 6.21 -3.56
CA GLY A 60 6.82 5.99 -3.37
C GLY A 60 7.22 5.75 -1.90
N PRO A 61 6.80 6.60 -0.95
CA PRO A 61 7.10 6.42 0.47
C PRO A 61 6.39 5.23 1.15
N TYR A 62 5.45 4.59 0.45
CA TYR A 62 4.60 3.50 0.95
C TYR A 62 4.83 2.20 0.17
N ARG A 63 5.85 2.16 -0.69
CA ARG A 63 6.22 0.93 -1.38
C ARG A 63 6.64 -0.12 -0.35
N PRO A 64 6.42 -1.42 -0.63
CA PRO A 64 7.02 -2.49 0.14
C PRO A 64 8.56 -2.43 -0.04
N VAL A 65 9.24 -1.53 0.67
CA VAL A 65 10.66 -1.68 0.95
C VAL A 65 10.77 -2.98 1.74
N SER A 66 11.61 -3.90 1.27
CA SER A 66 11.66 -5.29 1.72
C SER A 66 11.21 -5.43 3.18
N LEU A 67 10.04 -6.05 3.40
CA LEU A 67 9.60 -6.57 4.71
C LEU A 67 10.53 -7.73 5.19
N ILE A 68 11.77 -7.74 4.71
CA ILE A 68 12.82 -8.73 4.86
C ILE A 68 13.96 -8.02 5.58
N GLY A 69 13.81 -7.99 6.90
CA GLY A 69 14.87 -7.87 7.88
C GLY A 69 14.60 -8.93 8.93
#